data_AF-A0A061IHA8-F1
#
_entry.id   AF-A0A061IHA8-F1
#
_cell.length_a   1.000
_cell.length_b   1.000
_cell.length_c   1.000
_cell.angle_alpha   90.00
_cell.angle_beta   90.00
_cell.angle_gamma   90.00
#
_symmetry.space_group_name_H-M   'P 1'
#
loop_
_entity.id
_entity.type
_entity.pdbx_description
1 polymer ?
#
loop_
_entity_poly.entity_id
_entity_poly.type
_entity_poly.pdbx_seq_one_letter_code
_entity_poly.pdbx_strand_id
1 'polypeptide(L)'
;MAVLASWVWVLIGYLSAAVAENSNPSSLYPPFWEDTSGEISGFALEDGKYIINPWVFTDRMGLYKILLSKTAPYFAKYGPENEQNLLWGLPMQFGWQYRTGRLVDPTGRTTCGYKTFDELCVSVDSWWADVNYFLSVLPFLAAVDSGILGISSDEFTILPPPLDESRFCYNVSDCKKLVGEIMDSWTTFFQYMQLPSSDFDGLLQHLWAAHTASLEYPISVFADSVRYLAKANYKY
;
A
#
# COMPACT_ATOMS: atom_id res chain seq x y z
N MET A 1 24.64 21.47 -43.33
CA MET A 1 23.64 22.00 -42.38
C MET A 1 23.50 20.98 -41.27
N ALA A 2 23.82 21.42 -40.06
CA ALA A 2 24.08 20.58 -38.91
C ALA A 2 22.78 20.14 -38.21
N VAL A 3 22.74 18.84 -37.92
CA VAL A 3 22.16 18.17 -36.74
C VAL A 3 21.20 19.02 -35.88
N LEU A 4 19.89 18.85 -36.10
CA LEU A 4 18.83 19.24 -35.17
C LEU A 4 17.99 18.03 -34.76
N ALA A 5 18.69 17.00 -34.29
CA ALA A 5 18.09 15.87 -33.60
C ALA A 5 19.04 15.48 -32.47
N SER A 6 18.97 16.14 -31.30
CA SER A 6 19.61 15.68 -30.04
C SER A 6 19.49 16.68 -28.88
N TRP A 7 18.31 17.21 -28.51
CA TRP A 7 18.21 18.03 -27.28
C TRP A 7 16.91 17.84 -26.47
N VAL A 8 16.32 16.64 -26.46
CA VAL A 8 15.25 16.30 -25.49
C VAL A 8 15.42 14.92 -24.82
N TRP A 9 16.44 14.13 -25.17
CA TRP A 9 16.65 12.79 -24.59
C TRP A 9 17.83 12.69 -23.60
N VAL A 10 18.10 13.75 -22.82
CA VAL A 10 19.16 13.75 -21.79
C VAL A 10 18.63 14.00 -20.37
N LEU A 11 17.32 13.87 -20.13
CA LEU A 11 16.74 13.97 -18.78
C LEU A 11 15.95 12.73 -18.31
N ILE A 12 16.14 11.57 -18.96
CA ILE A 12 15.59 10.27 -18.50
C ILE A 12 16.74 9.27 -18.26
N GLY A 13 17.87 9.74 -17.72
CA GLY A 13 19.06 8.91 -17.50
C GLY A 13 19.92 9.31 -16.31
N TYR A 14 19.40 10.11 -15.38
CA TYR A 14 20.10 10.54 -14.18
C TYR A 14 19.23 10.34 -12.93
N LEU A 15 18.96 9.08 -12.62
CA LEU A 15 18.65 8.55 -11.29
C LEU A 15 18.78 7.01 -11.33
N SER A 16 19.93 6.54 -11.82
CA SER A 16 20.37 5.15 -11.68
C SER A 16 21.86 5.14 -11.41
N ALA A 17 22.24 5.80 -10.32
CA ALA A 17 23.55 5.70 -9.67
C ALA A 17 23.46 6.42 -8.32
N ALA A 18 22.55 5.98 -7.45
CA ALA A 18 22.59 6.32 -6.04
C ALA A 18 22.45 5.02 -5.26
N VAL A 19 23.60 4.56 -4.76
CA VAL A 19 23.74 3.61 -3.66
C VAL A 19 23.37 2.16 -4.01
N ALA A 20 24.28 1.48 -4.72
CA ALA A 20 24.56 0.08 -4.41
C ALA A 20 25.36 0.06 -3.09
N GLU A 21 24.69 0.35 -1.96
CA GLU A 21 25.19 -0.08 -0.66
C GLU A 21 25.14 -1.60 -0.65
N ASN A 22 26.16 -2.24 -0.08
CA ASN A 22 26.18 -3.68 0.19
C ASN A 22 24.81 -4.13 0.70
N SER A 23 24.03 -4.79 -0.17
CA SER A 23 22.69 -5.22 0.15
C SER A 23 22.78 -6.34 1.18
N ASN A 24 22.67 -5.97 2.44
CA ASN A 24 22.24 -6.89 3.48
C ASN A 24 20.97 -7.57 2.95
N PRO A 25 20.78 -8.89 2.99
CA PRO A 25 19.56 -9.53 2.47
C PRO A 25 18.26 -8.93 3.04
N SER A 26 18.32 -8.35 4.24
CA SER A 26 17.26 -7.56 4.88
C SER A 26 16.91 -6.22 4.18
N SER A 27 17.68 -5.81 3.18
CA SER A 27 17.41 -4.63 2.34
C SER A 27 16.45 -4.91 1.19
N LEU A 28 16.24 -6.19 0.82
CA LEU A 28 15.36 -6.58 -0.28
C LEU A 28 13.88 -6.47 0.09
N TYR A 29 13.55 -6.70 1.36
CA TYR A 29 12.18 -6.64 1.86
C TYR A 29 11.87 -5.31 2.56
N PRO A 30 10.58 -4.95 2.66
CA PRO A 30 10.15 -3.83 3.48
C PRO A 30 10.61 -3.97 4.94
N PRO A 31 10.75 -2.86 5.69
CA PRO A 31 10.97 -2.90 7.13
C PRO A 31 9.95 -3.81 7.84
N PHE A 32 10.38 -4.52 8.88
CA PHE A 32 9.54 -5.43 9.68
C PHE A 32 8.82 -6.54 8.89
N TRP A 33 9.31 -6.86 7.69
CA TRP A 33 8.67 -7.88 6.84
C TRP A 33 8.57 -9.24 7.54
N GLU A 34 9.65 -9.71 8.17
CA GLU A 34 9.66 -11.00 8.87
C GLU A 34 8.77 -11.00 10.12
N ASP A 35 8.68 -9.87 10.81
CA ASP A 35 7.86 -9.72 12.03
C ASP A 35 6.37 -9.58 11.71
N THR A 36 6.02 -9.24 10.46
CA THR A 36 4.64 -9.07 10.01
C THR A 36 4.05 -10.41 9.59
N SER A 37 2.85 -10.74 10.08
CA SER A 37 2.12 -11.95 9.64
C SER A 37 1.57 -11.80 8.21
N GLY A 38 1.61 -12.88 7.43
CA GLY A 38 0.91 -13.00 6.15
C GLY A 38 -0.48 -13.62 6.25
N GLU A 39 -1.02 -13.73 7.46
CA GLU A 39 -2.30 -14.36 7.78
C GLU A 39 -3.12 -13.48 8.72
N ILE A 40 -4.45 -13.53 8.59
CA ILE A 40 -5.39 -12.72 9.40
C ILE A 40 -5.26 -13.01 10.90
N SER A 41 -4.89 -14.24 11.26
CA SER A 41 -4.65 -14.64 12.65
C SER A 41 -3.43 -13.98 13.31
N GLY A 42 -2.66 -13.19 12.55
CA GLY A 42 -1.56 -12.40 13.08
C GLY A 42 -1.98 -11.06 13.69
N PHE A 43 -3.24 -10.64 13.49
CA PHE A 43 -3.80 -9.45 14.12
C PHE A 43 -4.34 -9.76 15.52
N ALA A 44 -4.50 -8.73 16.35
CA ALA A 44 -5.10 -8.87 17.67
C ALA A 44 -6.55 -9.37 17.56
N LEU A 45 -6.95 -10.31 18.42
CA LEU A 45 -8.32 -10.83 18.46
C LEU A 45 -9.09 -10.17 19.61
N GLU A 46 -10.12 -9.40 19.29
CA GLU A 46 -10.98 -8.73 20.27
C GLU A 46 -12.45 -8.99 19.93
N ASP A 47 -13.26 -9.37 20.91
CA ASP A 47 -14.69 -9.66 20.76
C ASP A 47 -15.03 -10.61 19.59
N GLY A 48 -14.13 -11.57 19.31
CA GLY A 48 -14.28 -12.56 18.25
C GLY A 48 -13.94 -12.06 16.85
N LYS A 49 -13.36 -10.87 16.71
CA LYS A 49 -12.91 -10.28 15.45
C LYS A 49 -11.43 -9.90 15.50
N TYR A 50 -10.74 -10.07 14.37
CA TYR A 50 -9.37 -9.59 14.19
C TYR A 50 -9.36 -8.07 13.99
N ILE A 51 -8.62 -7.37 14.83
CA ILE A 51 -8.52 -5.92 14.83
C ILE A 51 -7.33 -5.50 13.98
N ILE A 52 -7.61 -4.79 12.90
CA ILE A 52 -6.60 -4.26 11.99
C ILE A 52 -6.54 -2.76 12.23
N ASN A 53 -5.39 -2.25 12.66
CA ASN A 53 -5.17 -0.80 12.74
C ASN A 53 -4.22 -0.34 11.64
N PRO A 54 -4.71 0.17 10.49
CA PRO A 54 -3.84 0.66 9.42
C PRO A 54 -2.95 1.83 9.86
N TRP A 55 -3.18 2.45 11.01
CA TRP A 55 -2.33 3.51 11.55
C TRP A 55 -1.16 2.98 12.38
N VAL A 56 -1.02 1.65 12.45
CA VAL A 56 0.17 0.93 12.89
C VAL A 56 0.85 0.31 11.68
N PHE A 57 2.16 0.55 11.54
CA PHE A 57 2.94 0.18 10.36
C PHE A 57 2.90 -1.32 10.06
N THR A 58 3.09 -2.17 11.07
CA THR A 58 3.07 -3.64 10.91
C THR A 58 1.68 -4.14 10.51
N ASP A 59 0.62 -3.54 11.05
CA ASP A 59 -0.75 -3.93 10.70
C ASP A 59 -1.07 -3.57 9.24
N ARG A 60 -0.70 -2.35 8.81
CA ARG A 60 -0.86 -1.94 7.40
C ARG A 60 0.02 -2.80 6.47
N MET A 61 1.24 -3.15 6.89
CA MET A 61 2.09 -4.08 6.15
C MET A 61 1.47 -5.48 6.06
N GLY A 62 0.77 -5.92 7.11
CA GLY A 62 0.07 -7.19 7.17
C GLY A 62 -1.00 -7.34 6.09
N LEU A 63 -1.72 -6.26 5.77
CA LEU A 63 -2.68 -6.24 4.66
C LEU A 63 -2.01 -6.62 3.33
N TYR A 64 -0.85 -6.04 3.04
CA TYR A 64 -0.08 -6.36 1.84
C TYR A 64 0.46 -7.78 1.84
N LYS A 65 0.98 -8.23 2.99
CA LYS A 65 1.56 -9.57 3.11
C LYS A 65 0.50 -10.66 2.98
N ILE A 66 -0.71 -10.45 3.49
CA ILE A 66 -1.86 -11.33 3.25
C ILE A 66 -2.21 -11.38 1.77
N LEU A 67 -2.31 -10.22 1.10
CA LEU A 67 -2.57 -10.18 -0.34
C LEU A 67 -1.54 -10.98 -1.13
N LEU A 68 -0.25 -10.77 -0.85
CA LEU A 68 0.84 -11.51 -1.50
C LEU A 68 0.79 -13.01 -1.21
N SER A 69 0.51 -13.40 0.04
CA SER A 69 0.40 -14.80 0.45
C SER A 69 -0.75 -15.51 -0.26
N LYS A 70 -1.96 -14.93 -0.22
CA LYS A 70 -3.17 -15.55 -0.79
C LYS A 70 -3.19 -15.54 -2.31
N THR A 71 -2.50 -14.59 -2.94
CA THR A 71 -2.41 -14.53 -4.41
C THR A 71 -1.23 -15.31 -5.00
N ALA A 72 -0.30 -15.80 -4.17
CA ALA A 72 0.88 -16.53 -4.64
C ALA A 72 0.58 -17.71 -5.59
N PRO A 73 -0.46 -18.55 -5.36
CA PRO A 73 -0.78 -19.64 -6.28
C PRO A 73 -1.07 -19.19 -7.72
N TYR A 74 -1.62 -17.98 -7.90
CA TYR A 74 -1.95 -17.44 -9.23
C TYR A 74 -0.70 -16.93 -9.97
N PHE A 75 0.37 -16.61 -9.24
CA PHE A 75 1.64 -16.15 -9.80
C PHE A 75 2.72 -17.23 -9.90
N ALA A 76 2.49 -18.43 -9.35
CA ALA A 76 3.45 -19.53 -9.36
C ALA A 76 3.89 -19.96 -10.76
N LYS A 77 3.08 -19.70 -11.80
CA LYS A 77 3.41 -19.98 -13.21
C LYS A 77 4.41 -18.99 -13.82
N TYR A 78 4.63 -17.83 -13.19
CA TYR A 78 5.49 -16.76 -13.72
C TYR A 78 6.88 -16.75 -13.11
N GLY A 79 7.05 -17.26 -11.88
CA GLY A 79 8.36 -17.37 -11.24
C GLY A 79 8.32 -18.07 -9.88
N PRO A 80 9.48 -18.48 -9.36
CA PRO A 80 9.60 -19.08 -8.04
C PRO A 80 9.32 -18.07 -6.92
N GLU A 81 9.10 -18.59 -5.71
CA GLU A 81 9.11 -17.81 -4.45
C GLU A 81 8.22 -16.54 -4.46
N ASN A 82 7.15 -16.54 -5.26
CA ASN A 82 6.21 -15.43 -5.41
C ASN A 82 6.86 -14.12 -5.94
N GLU A 83 8.07 -14.17 -6.52
CA GLU A 83 8.83 -12.97 -6.90
C GLU A 83 8.15 -12.16 -8.02
N GLN A 84 7.37 -12.83 -8.87
CA GLN A 84 6.65 -12.21 -10.00
C GLN A 84 5.25 -11.73 -9.65
N ASN A 85 4.89 -11.71 -8.36
CA ASN A 85 3.61 -11.20 -7.93
C ASN A 85 3.53 -9.68 -8.11
N LEU A 86 2.62 -9.25 -8.97
CA LEU A 86 2.51 -7.84 -9.35
C LEU A 86 2.14 -6.93 -8.16
N LEU A 87 1.62 -7.49 -7.06
CA LEU A 87 1.26 -6.72 -5.86
C LEU A 87 2.46 -6.28 -5.03
N TRP A 88 3.69 -6.75 -5.31
CA TRP A 88 4.91 -6.35 -4.58
C TRP A 88 5.17 -4.84 -4.58
N GLY A 89 4.72 -4.12 -5.61
CA GLY A 89 4.89 -2.66 -5.67
C GLY A 89 4.30 -1.94 -4.45
N LEU A 90 3.17 -2.42 -3.93
CA LEU A 90 2.46 -1.80 -2.82
C LEU A 90 3.26 -1.81 -1.49
N PRO A 91 3.67 -2.98 -0.94
CA PRO A 91 4.46 -3.01 0.28
C PRO A 91 5.86 -2.42 0.11
N MET A 92 6.46 -2.51 -1.09
CA MET A 92 7.76 -1.90 -1.36
C MET A 92 7.69 -0.37 -1.29
N GLN A 93 6.66 0.24 -1.86
CA GLN A 93 6.42 1.68 -1.76
C GLN A 93 6.16 2.09 -0.30
N PHE A 94 5.33 1.35 0.43
CA PHE A 94 5.03 1.66 1.83
C PHE A 94 6.29 1.54 2.73
N GLY A 95 7.12 0.52 2.49
CA GLY A 95 8.41 0.37 3.17
C GLY A 95 9.38 1.51 2.87
N TRP A 96 9.41 2.01 1.63
CA TRP A 96 10.19 3.19 1.28
C TRP A 96 9.67 4.47 1.97
N GLN A 97 8.35 4.66 2.06
CA GLN A 97 7.75 5.79 2.78
C GLN A 97 8.17 5.77 4.26
N TYR A 98 8.19 4.58 4.88
CA TYR A 98 8.66 4.40 6.24
C TYR A 98 10.15 4.76 6.41
N ARG A 99 11.03 4.21 5.57
CA ARG A 99 12.48 4.41 5.65
C ARG A 99 12.87 5.88 5.49
N THR A 100 12.09 6.61 4.69
CA THR A 100 12.36 8.01 4.38
C THR A 100 11.67 9.00 5.32
N GLY A 101 10.95 8.53 6.34
CA GLY A 101 10.26 9.40 7.29
C GLY A 101 8.99 10.05 6.73
N ARG A 102 8.47 9.58 5.59
CA ARG A 102 7.26 10.13 4.99
C ARG A 102 6.00 9.76 5.75
N LEU A 103 6.04 8.78 6.64
CA LEU A 103 4.88 8.33 7.44
C LEU A 103 4.81 9.00 8.83
N VAL A 104 5.79 9.81 9.22
CA VAL A 104 5.82 10.49 10.53
C VAL A 104 4.87 11.68 10.56
N ASP A 105 4.55 12.20 11.74
CA ASP A 105 3.83 13.47 11.87
C ASP A 105 4.69 14.64 11.37
N PRO A 106 4.31 15.32 10.28
CA PRO A 106 5.08 16.41 9.71
C PRO A 106 4.77 17.78 10.36
N THR A 107 3.82 17.84 11.29
CA THR A 107 3.38 19.06 11.96
C THR A 107 4.20 19.37 13.22
N GLY A 108 4.85 18.36 13.80
CA GLY A 108 5.58 18.44 15.06
C GLY A 108 4.67 18.55 16.30
N ARG A 109 3.37 18.27 16.16
CA ARG A 109 2.40 18.30 17.28
C ARG A 109 2.42 17.01 18.09
N THR A 110 2.82 15.91 17.47
CA THR A 110 2.92 14.57 18.07
C THR A 110 4.29 13.97 17.80
N THR A 111 4.56 12.83 18.44
CA THR A 111 5.78 12.04 18.23
C THR A 111 5.55 10.80 17.35
N CYS A 112 4.42 10.75 16.62
CA CYS A 112 4.05 9.61 15.78
C CYS A 112 5.09 9.35 14.67
N GLY A 113 5.57 8.11 14.58
CA GLY A 113 6.52 7.64 13.58
C GLY A 113 7.99 7.94 13.89
N TYR A 114 8.27 8.68 14.96
CA TYR A 114 9.64 8.99 15.40
C TYR A 114 10.22 7.81 16.21
N LYS A 115 11.43 7.38 15.85
CA LYS A 115 12.07 6.17 16.38
C LYS A 115 12.19 6.13 17.91
N THR A 116 12.41 7.28 18.53
CA THR A 116 12.61 7.38 19.98
C THR A 116 11.32 7.30 20.79
N PHE A 117 10.15 7.33 20.14
CA PHE A 117 8.86 7.45 20.82
C PHE A 117 7.85 6.41 20.37
N ASP A 118 7.43 6.48 19.11
CA ASP A 118 6.37 5.62 18.56
C ASP A 118 6.70 5.29 17.11
N GLU A 119 7.68 4.38 16.95
CA GLU A 119 8.28 4.06 15.65
C GLU A 119 7.28 3.47 14.65
N LEU A 120 6.27 2.75 15.15
CA LEU A 120 5.28 2.06 14.32
C LEU A 120 4.07 2.92 13.99
N CYS A 121 3.85 4.05 14.67
CA CYS A 121 2.75 4.93 14.34
C CYS A 121 2.89 5.52 12.93
N VAL A 122 1.79 5.45 12.18
CA VAL A 122 1.62 6.06 10.87
C VAL A 122 0.71 7.26 11.05
N SER A 123 1.21 8.46 10.77
CA SER A 123 0.50 9.70 11.09
C SER A 123 -0.61 10.01 10.08
N VAL A 124 -1.81 10.33 10.58
CA VAL A 124 -2.92 10.89 9.78
C VAL A 124 -2.68 12.35 9.36
N ASP A 125 -1.68 13.02 9.92
CA ASP A 125 -1.23 14.32 9.40
C ASP A 125 -0.26 14.17 8.21
N SER A 126 0.16 12.94 7.88
CA SER A 126 1.00 12.67 6.72
C SER A 126 0.15 12.42 5.47
N TRP A 127 0.30 13.32 4.50
CA TRP A 127 -0.26 13.14 3.15
C TRP A 127 0.14 11.80 2.50
N TRP A 128 1.37 11.34 2.71
CA TRP A 128 1.83 10.06 2.16
C TRP A 128 1.11 8.88 2.80
N ALA A 129 0.87 8.95 4.11
CA ALA A 129 0.12 7.93 4.83
C ALA A 129 -1.34 7.90 4.41
N ASP A 130 -1.97 9.06 4.25
CA ASP A 130 -3.37 9.19 3.86
C ASP A 130 -3.61 8.64 2.45
N VAL A 131 -2.77 9.00 1.49
CA VAL A 131 -2.87 8.47 0.12
C VAL A 131 -2.60 6.97 0.09
N ASN A 132 -1.58 6.50 0.82
CA ASN A 132 -1.25 5.08 0.86
C ASN A 132 -2.34 4.23 1.57
N TYR A 133 -3.16 4.82 2.43
CA TYR A 133 -4.32 4.13 3.01
C TYR A 133 -5.21 3.52 1.92
N PHE A 134 -5.51 4.27 0.86
CA PHE A 134 -6.35 3.79 -0.24
C PHE A 134 -5.64 2.74 -1.09
N LEU A 135 -4.31 2.78 -1.16
CA LEU A 135 -3.49 1.74 -1.79
C LEU A 135 -3.28 0.50 -0.91
N SER A 136 -3.72 0.48 0.35
CA SER A 136 -3.65 -0.68 1.26
C SER A 136 -5.03 -1.28 1.53
N VAL A 137 -5.94 -0.46 2.04
CA VAL A 137 -7.26 -0.90 2.51
C VAL A 137 -8.19 -1.28 1.37
N LEU A 138 -8.23 -0.51 0.26
CA LEU A 138 -9.09 -0.85 -0.88
C LEU A 138 -8.72 -2.18 -1.55
N PRO A 139 -7.46 -2.46 -1.94
CA PRO A 139 -7.12 -3.76 -2.50
C PRO A 139 -7.41 -4.91 -1.54
N PHE A 140 -7.19 -4.72 -0.23
CA PHE A 140 -7.52 -5.75 0.76
C PHE A 140 -9.02 -6.03 0.82
N LEU A 141 -9.86 -4.99 0.98
CA LEU A 141 -11.31 -5.15 1.06
C LEU A 141 -11.91 -5.67 -0.25
N ALA A 142 -11.40 -5.26 -1.40
CA ALA A 142 -11.82 -5.79 -2.69
C ALA A 142 -11.42 -7.27 -2.85
N ALA A 143 -10.25 -7.68 -2.34
CA ALA A 143 -9.86 -9.09 -2.32
C ALA A 143 -10.78 -9.91 -1.41
N VAL A 144 -11.16 -9.39 -0.24
CA VAL A 144 -12.19 -10.00 0.63
C VAL A 144 -13.51 -10.15 -0.11
N ASP A 145 -14.02 -9.08 -0.73
CA ASP A 145 -15.30 -9.07 -1.46
C ASP A 145 -15.29 -10.01 -2.67
N SER A 146 -14.15 -10.16 -3.34
CA SER A 146 -13.96 -11.11 -4.45
C SER A 146 -13.89 -12.58 -4.00
N GLY A 147 -13.76 -12.83 -2.69
CA GLY A 147 -13.58 -14.16 -2.11
C GLY A 147 -12.19 -14.75 -2.26
N ILE A 148 -11.25 -14.08 -2.94
CA ILE A 148 -9.91 -14.64 -3.23
C ILE A 148 -9.07 -14.89 -1.97
N LEU A 149 -9.33 -14.16 -0.88
CA LEU A 149 -8.63 -14.36 0.38
C LEU A 149 -9.16 -15.54 1.19
N GLY A 150 -10.38 -15.99 0.92
CA GLY A 150 -11.07 -17.00 1.74
C GLY A 150 -11.38 -16.52 3.17
N ILE A 151 -11.47 -15.21 3.39
CA ILE A 151 -11.79 -14.57 4.68
C ILE A 151 -13.13 -13.85 4.55
N SER A 152 -14.01 -13.99 5.54
CA SER A 152 -15.26 -13.24 5.63
C SER A 152 -15.05 -11.83 6.18
N SER A 153 -15.83 -10.87 5.69
CA SER A 153 -15.84 -9.49 6.20
C SER A 153 -16.21 -9.39 7.68
N ASP A 154 -16.89 -10.39 8.24
CA ASP A 154 -17.29 -10.42 9.65
C ASP A 154 -16.15 -10.86 10.58
N GLU A 155 -15.07 -11.43 10.05
CA GLU A 155 -13.94 -11.94 10.83
C GLU A 155 -13.01 -10.82 11.32
N PHE A 156 -13.09 -9.61 10.79
CA PHE A 156 -12.18 -8.53 11.14
C PHE A 156 -12.89 -7.19 11.26
N THR A 157 -12.18 -6.20 11.80
CA THR A 157 -12.59 -4.80 11.86
C THR A 157 -11.39 -3.91 11.60
N ILE A 158 -11.53 -2.96 10.67
CA ILE A 158 -10.51 -1.95 10.39
C ILE A 158 -10.79 -0.73 11.27
N LEU A 159 -9.82 -0.33 12.08
CA LEU A 159 -9.95 0.83 12.95
C LEU A 159 -9.79 2.16 12.21
N PRO A 160 -10.54 3.20 12.61
CA PRO A 160 -10.36 4.54 12.09
C PRO A 160 -9.06 5.20 12.60
N PRO A 161 -8.57 6.24 11.91
CA PRO A 161 -7.55 7.12 12.47
C PRO A 161 -8.10 7.86 13.70
N PRO A 162 -7.23 8.41 14.56
CA PRO A 162 -7.65 9.22 15.70
C PRO A 162 -8.27 10.58 15.32
N LEU A 163 -8.09 11.03 14.07
CA LEU A 163 -8.63 12.28 13.52
C LEU A 163 -9.13 12.02 12.10
N ASP A 164 -9.99 12.90 11.58
CA ASP A 164 -10.40 12.87 10.17
C ASP A 164 -11.10 11.59 9.68
N GLU A 165 -11.74 10.86 10.61
CA GLU A 165 -12.35 9.55 10.37
C GLU A 165 -13.33 9.53 9.18
N SER A 166 -14.06 10.62 8.95
CA SER A 166 -15.05 10.72 7.87
C SER A 166 -14.46 10.76 6.46
N ARG A 167 -13.13 10.94 6.34
CA ARG A 167 -12.44 11.01 5.03
C ARG A 167 -12.09 9.62 4.48
N PHE A 168 -12.19 8.58 5.31
CA PHE A 168 -11.82 7.20 4.99
C PHE A 168 -13.03 6.26 5.04
N CYS A 169 -12.83 5.00 4.62
CA CYS A 169 -13.81 3.93 4.66
C CYS A 169 -13.18 2.65 5.21
N TYR A 170 -13.95 1.84 5.94
CA TYR A 170 -13.39 0.78 6.82
C TYR A 170 -13.91 -0.64 6.56
N ASN A 171 -14.95 -0.76 5.75
CA ASN A 171 -15.52 -2.03 5.35
C ASN A 171 -15.98 -1.95 3.89
N VAL A 172 -16.31 -3.11 3.31
CA VAL A 172 -16.71 -3.22 1.90
C VAL A 172 -17.87 -2.30 1.55
N SER A 173 -18.92 -2.26 2.40
CA SER A 173 -20.11 -1.43 2.15
C SER A 173 -19.77 0.06 2.13
N ASP A 174 -19.03 0.53 3.14
CA ASP A 174 -18.65 1.94 3.24
C ASP A 174 -17.70 2.35 2.11
N CYS A 175 -16.75 1.49 1.73
CA CYS A 175 -15.85 1.78 0.62
C CYS A 175 -16.54 1.75 -0.73
N LYS A 176 -17.52 0.86 -0.95
CA LYS A 176 -18.37 0.89 -2.16
C LYS A 176 -19.18 2.18 -2.25
N LYS A 177 -19.64 2.70 -1.11
CA LYS A 177 -20.37 3.98 -1.05
C LYS A 177 -19.45 5.18 -1.30
N LEU A 178 -18.23 5.17 -0.78
CA LEU A 178 -17.30 6.29 -0.87
C LEU A 178 -16.56 6.34 -2.22
N VAL A 179 -16.10 5.19 -2.70
CA VAL A 179 -15.18 5.03 -3.83
C VAL A 179 -15.52 3.79 -4.68
N GLY A 180 -16.80 3.58 -4.97
CA GLY A 180 -17.32 2.38 -5.65
C GLY A 180 -16.58 1.97 -6.91
N GLU A 181 -16.31 2.90 -7.83
CA GLU A 181 -15.60 2.60 -9.09
C GLU A 181 -14.16 2.10 -8.86
N ILE A 182 -13.51 2.58 -7.80
CA ILE A 182 -12.16 2.14 -7.41
C ILE A 182 -12.21 0.73 -6.82
N MET A 183 -13.21 0.44 -5.97
CA MET A 183 -13.45 -0.91 -5.43
C MET A 183 -13.76 -1.91 -6.55
N ASP A 184 -14.56 -1.53 -7.53
CA ASP A 184 -14.91 -2.37 -8.68
C ASP A 184 -13.68 -2.64 -9.56
N SER A 185 -12.78 -1.67 -9.71
CA SER A 185 -11.52 -1.85 -10.45
C SER A 185 -10.61 -2.89 -9.78
N TRP A 186 -10.45 -2.82 -8.46
CA TRP A 186 -9.71 -3.86 -7.71
C TRP A 186 -10.41 -5.22 -7.76
N THR A 187 -11.73 -5.25 -7.63
CA THR A 187 -12.52 -6.49 -7.72
C THR A 187 -12.33 -7.15 -9.09
N THR A 188 -12.34 -6.36 -10.16
CA THR A 188 -12.08 -6.82 -11.53
C THR A 188 -10.69 -7.44 -11.66
N PHE A 189 -9.65 -6.82 -11.06
CA PHE A 189 -8.31 -7.39 -11.04
C PHE A 189 -8.27 -8.78 -10.36
N PHE A 190 -8.87 -8.93 -9.17
CA PHE A 190 -8.88 -10.21 -8.46
C PHE A 190 -9.74 -11.27 -9.16
N GLN A 191 -10.85 -10.88 -9.79
CA GLN A 191 -11.68 -11.80 -10.58
C GLN A 191 -10.94 -12.25 -11.85
N TYR A 192 -10.28 -11.33 -12.57
CA TYR A 192 -9.49 -11.68 -13.75
C TYR A 192 -8.39 -12.69 -13.40
N MET A 193 -7.71 -12.49 -12.26
CA MET A 193 -6.68 -13.41 -11.77
C MET A 193 -7.15 -14.86 -11.61
N GLN A 194 -8.43 -15.07 -11.28
CA GLN A 194 -9.01 -16.40 -11.09
C GLN A 194 -9.40 -17.09 -12.42
N LEU A 195 -9.43 -16.35 -13.54
CA LEU A 195 -9.80 -16.92 -14.83
C LEU A 195 -8.69 -17.83 -15.38
N PRO A 196 -9.04 -18.99 -15.97
CA PRO A 196 -8.05 -19.84 -16.67
C PRO A 196 -7.34 -19.14 -17.83
N SER A 197 -8.01 -18.16 -18.44
CA SER A 197 -7.49 -17.36 -19.55
C SER A 197 -6.60 -16.19 -19.11
N SER A 198 -6.38 -16.01 -17.80
CA SER A 198 -5.57 -14.89 -17.30
C SER A 198 -4.11 -15.01 -17.74
N ASP A 199 -3.61 -13.91 -18.26
CA ASP A 199 -2.22 -13.73 -18.65
C ASP A 199 -1.58 -12.57 -17.88
N PHE A 200 -0.26 -12.45 -18.00
CA PHE A 200 0.50 -11.48 -17.22
C PHE A 200 0.18 -10.04 -17.63
N ASP A 201 0.02 -9.80 -18.94
CA ASP A 201 -0.27 -8.46 -19.47
C ASP A 201 -1.66 -7.97 -19.06
N GLY A 202 -2.69 -8.83 -19.10
CA GLY A 202 -4.02 -8.48 -18.62
C GLY A 202 -4.04 -8.24 -17.11
N LEU A 203 -3.30 -9.04 -16.34
CA LEU A 203 -3.14 -8.82 -14.89
C LEU A 203 -2.48 -7.46 -14.62
N LEU A 204 -1.42 -7.13 -15.35
CA LEU A 204 -0.72 -5.86 -15.24
C LEU A 204 -1.62 -4.68 -15.60
N GLN A 205 -2.41 -4.80 -16.68
CA GLN A 205 -3.36 -3.79 -17.11
C GLN A 205 -4.42 -3.51 -16.03
N HIS A 206 -5.06 -4.56 -15.49
CA HIS A 206 -6.07 -4.42 -14.45
C HIS A 206 -5.50 -3.88 -13.15
N LEU A 207 -4.29 -4.31 -12.75
CA LEU A 207 -3.61 -3.76 -11.58
C LEU A 207 -3.37 -2.25 -11.73
N TRP A 208 -2.81 -1.81 -12.86
CA TRP A 208 -2.50 -0.39 -13.07
C TRP A 208 -3.75 0.48 -13.14
N ALA A 209 -4.84 -0.04 -13.73
CA ALA A 209 -6.13 0.64 -13.72
C ALA A 209 -6.63 0.88 -12.28
N ALA A 210 -6.66 -0.18 -11.45
CA ALA A 210 -7.10 -0.08 -10.06
C ALA A 210 -6.18 0.78 -9.20
N HIS A 211 -4.85 0.62 -9.35
CA HIS A 211 -3.85 1.42 -8.65
C HIS A 211 -4.00 2.92 -8.96
N THR A 212 -4.11 3.28 -10.24
CA THR A 212 -4.20 4.69 -10.65
C THR A 212 -5.51 5.32 -10.19
N ALA A 213 -6.63 4.61 -10.32
CA ALA A 213 -7.93 5.05 -9.82
C ALA A 213 -7.90 5.30 -8.29
N SER A 214 -7.16 4.46 -7.54
CA SER A 214 -6.99 4.61 -6.08
C SER A 214 -6.34 5.92 -5.65
N LEU A 215 -5.71 6.66 -6.56
CA LEU A 215 -5.10 7.95 -6.28
C LEU A 215 -6.06 9.14 -6.47
N GLU A 216 -7.13 8.98 -7.25
CA GLU A 216 -7.99 10.10 -7.68
C GLU A 216 -8.71 10.75 -6.50
N TYR A 217 -9.37 9.95 -5.67
CA TYR A 217 -10.07 10.42 -4.47
C TYR A 217 -9.10 11.06 -3.46
N PRO A 218 -8.06 10.37 -2.95
CA PRO A 218 -7.22 10.92 -1.88
C PRO A 218 -6.38 12.13 -2.32
N ILE A 219 -5.95 12.24 -3.58
CA ILE A 219 -5.23 13.44 -4.04
C ILE A 219 -6.10 14.69 -3.87
N SER A 220 -7.40 14.59 -4.18
CA SER A 220 -8.33 15.72 -4.04
C SER A 220 -8.68 15.99 -2.58
N VAL A 221 -8.95 14.94 -1.81
CA VAL A 221 -9.42 15.07 -0.43
C VAL A 221 -8.30 15.60 0.46
N PHE A 222 -7.07 15.10 0.34
CA PHE A 222 -5.92 15.47 1.19
C PHE A 222 -5.06 16.61 0.64
N ALA A 223 -5.59 17.44 -0.27
CA ALA A 223 -4.86 18.56 -0.86
C ALA A 223 -4.39 19.60 0.19
N ASP A 224 -5.05 19.68 1.34
CA ASP A 224 -4.67 20.53 2.47
C ASP A 224 -3.39 20.04 3.18
N SER A 225 -3.20 18.73 3.30
CA SER A 225 -2.01 18.10 3.92
C SER A 225 -0.74 18.26 3.08
N VAL A 226 -0.86 18.57 1.78
CA VAL A 226 0.27 18.84 0.86
C VAL A 226 1.19 19.94 1.40
N ARG A 227 0.65 20.91 2.15
CA ARG A 227 1.42 22.02 2.74
C ARG A 227 2.51 21.56 3.71
N TYR A 228 2.39 20.35 4.26
CA TYR A 228 3.35 19.78 5.19
C TYR A 228 4.44 18.94 4.49
N LEU A 229 4.32 18.66 3.19
CA LEU A 229 5.32 17.86 2.43
C LEU A 229 6.71 18.49 2.43
N ALA A 230 6.80 19.82 2.42
CA ALA A 230 8.09 20.53 2.49
C ALA A 230 8.77 20.43 3.87
N LYS A 231 8.01 20.09 4.93
CA LYS A 231 8.50 20.00 6.31
C LYS A 231 8.92 18.58 6.71
N ALA A 232 8.43 17.56 6.02
CA ALA A 232 8.80 16.17 6.21
C ALA A 232 10.20 15.88 5.64
N ASN A 233 11.22 16.54 6.17
CA ASN A 233 12.61 16.29 5.82
C ASN A 233 13.33 15.70 7.03
N TYR A 234 13.63 14.41 6.90
CA TYR A 234 14.52 13.55 7.70
C TYR A 234 13.95 12.97 9.02
N LYS A 235 13.90 11.63 9.05
CA LYS A 235 13.73 10.79 10.24
C LYS A 235 15.06 10.81 11.01
N TYR A 236 15.24 11.74 11.95
CA TYR A 236 16.38 11.73 12.89
C TYR A 236 15.94 11.15 14.22
#